data_AF-A0A918TZ58-F1
#
_entry.id   AF-A0A918TZ58-F1
#
_cell.length_a   1.000
_cell.length_b   1.000
_cell.length_c   1.000
_cell.angle_alpha   90.00
_cell.angle_beta   90.00
_cell.angle_gamma   90.00
#
_symmetry.space_group_name_H-M   'P 1'
#
loop_
_entity.id
_entity.type
_entity.pdbx_description
1 polymer ?
#
loop_
_entity_poly.entity_id
_entity_poly.type
_entity_poly.pdbx_seq_one_letter_code
_entity_poly.pdbx_strand_id
1 'polypeptide(L)'
;MILAPFDQQTDRRNGERGFTLLEALIALALVALVAGGVLRQSAWAGGQSRDRLERLILTEFARSVLEEYRGSYPHVAGAGEAEGGWQWQITETVTQDTVATVPDLGFVELRATVWNVEAADRRISLTTLIARRHP
;
A
#
# COMPACT_ATOMS: atom_id res chain seq x y z
N MET A 1 -92.36 -13.14 -1.01
CA MET A 1 -91.18 -12.48 -0.41
C MET A 1 -89.99 -13.40 -0.64
N ILE A 2 -89.53 -13.48 -1.89
CA ILE A 2 -88.35 -12.80 -2.49
C ILE A 2 -87.02 -13.35 -1.93
N LEU A 3 -86.27 -13.93 -2.88
CA LEU A 3 -84.95 -14.55 -2.82
C LEU A 3 -83.85 -13.59 -2.34
N ALA A 4 -82.89 -14.09 -1.57
CA ALA A 4 -81.50 -14.32 -2.01
C ALA A 4 -80.51 -14.36 -0.83
N PRO A 5 -79.54 -15.30 -0.82
CA PRO A 5 -78.35 -15.23 0.01
C PRO A 5 -77.34 -14.25 -0.61
N PHE A 6 -76.78 -13.34 0.19
CA PHE A 6 -75.65 -12.52 -0.23
C PHE A 6 -74.36 -13.34 -0.18
N ASP A 7 -74.00 -13.77 -1.37
CA ASP A 7 -72.68 -14.11 -1.85
C ASP A 7 -71.67 -13.01 -1.43
N GLN A 8 -70.83 -13.26 -0.43
CA GLN A 8 -69.63 -12.47 -0.19
C GLN A 8 -68.41 -13.25 -0.67
N GLN A 9 -68.21 -13.14 -1.98
CA GLN A 9 -66.93 -12.92 -2.65
C GLN A 9 -65.73 -13.64 -2.03
N THR A 10 -65.58 -14.88 -2.49
CA THR A 10 -64.35 -15.40 -3.11
C THR A 10 -63.06 -14.66 -2.74
N ASP A 11 -62.32 -15.30 -1.84
CA ASP A 11 -60.91 -15.63 -2.04
C ASP A 11 -60.07 -14.51 -2.68
N ARG A 12 -59.48 -13.67 -1.83
CA ARG A 12 -58.15 -13.12 -2.11
C ARG A 12 -57.16 -14.28 -2.14
N ARG A 13 -57.23 -15.12 -3.17
CA ARG A 13 -56.07 -15.88 -3.64
C ARG A 13 -55.14 -14.86 -4.26
N ASN A 14 -54.44 -14.14 -3.38
CA ASN A 14 -53.15 -13.57 -3.73
C ASN A 14 -52.43 -14.69 -4.48
N GLY A 15 -52.07 -14.45 -5.74
CA GLY A 15 -51.36 -15.42 -6.54
C GLY A 15 -50.05 -15.75 -5.84
N GLU A 16 -50.08 -16.76 -5.00
CA GLU A 16 -48.92 -17.49 -4.48
C GLU A 16 -48.30 -18.18 -5.69
N ARG A 17 -47.66 -17.38 -6.54
CA ARG A 17 -46.77 -17.84 -7.59
C ARG A 17 -45.58 -18.41 -6.84
N GLY A 18 -45.69 -19.69 -6.51
CA GLY A 18 -44.65 -20.44 -5.83
C GLY A 18 -43.32 -20.18 -6.53
N PHE A 19 -42.35 -19.76 -5.72
CA PHE A 19 -40.97 -19.53 -6.14
C PHE A 19 -40.53 -20.76 -6.92
N THR A 20 -40.32 -20.60 -8.23
CA THR A 20 -39.99 -21.76 -9.06
C THR A 20 -38.58 -22.22 -8.70
N LEU A 21 -38.31 -23.53 -8.72
CA LEU A 21 -36.96 -24.08 -8.48
C LEU A 21 -35.90 -23.36 -9.36
N LEU A 22 -36.29 -23.03 -10.58
CA LEU A 22 -35.48 -22.27 -11.53
C LEU A 22 -35.10 -20.89 -11.01
N GLU A 23 -36.03 -20.18 -10.37
CA GLU A 23 -35.81 -18.85 -9.81
C GLU A 23 -34.81 -18.90 -8.63
N ALA A 24 -34.91 -19.93 -7.78
CA ALA A 24 -33.94 -20.13 -6.70
C ALA A 24 -32.53 -20.42 -7.24
N LEU A 25 -32.41 -21.22 -8.30
CA LEU A 25 -31.12 -21.51 -8.94
C LEU A 25 -30.53 -20.26 -9.61
N ILE A 26 -31.35 -19.45 -10.27
CA ILE A 26 -30.91 -18.19 -10.87
C ILE A 26 -30.48 -17.21 -9.79
N ALA A 27 -31.26 -17.07 -8.70
CA ALA A 27 -30.90 -16.23 -7.58
C ALA A 27 -29.56 -16.67 -6.96
N LEU A 28 -29.37 -17.97 -6.75
CA LEU A 28 -28.11 -18.51 -6.22
C LEU A 28 -26.93 -18.25 -7.17
N ALA A 29 -27.13 -18.41 -8.48
CA ALA A 29 -26.10 -18.14 -9.48
C ALA A 29 -25.69 -16.65 -9.50
N LEU A 30 -26.67 -15.75 -9.40
CA LEU A 30 -26.41 -14.30 -9.31
C LEU A 30 -25.68 -13.94 -8.02
N VAL A 31 -26.09 -14.52 -6.89
CA VAL A 31 -25.42 -14.32 -5.59
C VAL A 31 -23.97 -14.81 -5.66
N ALA A 32 -23.73 -15.99 -6.23
CA ALA A 32 -22.38 -16.53 -6.38
C ALA A 32 -21.49 -15.65 -7.28
N LEU A 33 -22.04 -15.12 -8.38
CA LEU A 33 -21.34 -14.21 -9.27
C LEU A 33 -20.95 -12.91 -8.56
N VAL A 34 -21.89 -12.31 -7.83
CA VAL A 34 -21.64 -11.08 -7.06
C VAL A 34 -20.62 -11.34 -5.95
N ALA A 35 -20.77 -12.42 -5.20
CA ALA A 35 -19.84 -12.79 -4.13
C ALA A 35 -18.42 -13.00 -4.68
N GLY A 36 -18.27 -13.71 -5.80
CA GLY A 36 -16.99 -13.88 -6.47
C GLY A 36 -16.36 -12.55 -6.91
N GLY A 37 -17.17 -11.63 -7.44
CA GLY A 37 -16.74 -10.28 -7.80
C GLY A 37 -16.23 -9.48 -6.60
N VAL A 38 -16.98 -9.48 -5.49
CA VAL A 38 -16.62 -8.78 -4.25
C VAL A 38 -15.33 -9.33 -3.65
N LEU A 39 -15.19 -10.65 -3.55
CA LEU A 39 -13.98 -11.28 -3.00
C LEU A 39 -12.74 -10.92 -3.81
N ARG A 40 -12.85 -10.92 -5.15
CA ARG A 40 -11.73 -10.54 -6.03
C ARG A 40 -11.33 -9.08 -5.85
N GLN A 41 -12.29 -8.17 -5.77
CA GLN A 41 -12.01 -6.75 -5.54
C GLN A 41 -11.35 -6.52 -4.18
N SER A 42 -11.83 -7.18 -3.13
CA SER A 42 -11.26 -7.11 -1.79
C SER A 42 -9.82 -7.64 -1.76
N ALA A 43 -9.55 -8.77 -2.43
CA ALA A 43 -8.20 -9.32 -2.53
C ALA A 43 -7.23 -8.36 -3.24
N TRP A 44 -7.67 -7.73 -4.32
CA TRP A 44 -6.87 -6.75 -5.05
C TRP A 44 -6.59 -5.48 -4.22
N ALA A 45 -7.61 -4.93 -3.55
CA ALA A 45 -7.44 -3.78 -2.68
C ALA A 45 -6.51 -4.08 -1.50
N GLY A 46 -6.60 -5.30 -0.94
CA GLY A 46 -5.70 -5.78 0.10
C GLY A 46 -4.23 -5.85 -0.36
N GLY A 47 -3.98 -6.36 -1.57
CA GLY A 47 -2.65 -6.39 -2.18
C GLY A 47 -2.05 -4.99 -2.33
N GLN A 48 -2.81 -4.04 -2.88
CA GLN A 48 -2.35 -2.66 -3.03
C GLN A 48 -2.03 -1.98 -1.69
N SER A 49 -2.80 -2.29 -0.64
CA SER A 49 -2.59 -1.71 0.69
C SER A 49 -1.29 -2.21 1.31
N ARG A 50 -0.95 -3.50 1.11
CA ARG A 50 0.33 -4.08 1.54
C ARG A 50 1.51 -3.45 0.81
N ASP A 51 1.43 -3.29 -0.51
CA ASP A 51 2.51 -2.66 -1.29
C ASP A 51 2.75 -1.21 -0.86
N ARG A 52 1.69 -0.47 -0.48
CA ARG A 52 1.82 0.90 0.05
C ARG A 52 2.47 0.92 1.43
N LEU A 53 2.07 0.01 2.32
CA LEU A 53 2.66 -0.11 3.65
C LEU A 53 4.14 -0.46 3.56
N GLU A 54 4.51 -1.39 2.68
CA GLU A 54 5.89 -1.79 2.45
C GLU A 54 6.74 -0.61 1.96
N ARG A 55 6.24 0.16 0.98
CA ARG A 55 6.92 1.39 0.51
C ARG A 55 7.08 2.42 1.63
N LEU A 56 6.09 2.57 2.48
CA LEU A 56 6.16 3.47 3.63
C LEU A 56 7.26 3.02 4.60
N ILE A 57 7.29 1.73 4.97
CA ILE A 57 8.30 1.15 5.85
C ILE A 57 9.71 1.34 5.26
N LEU A 58 9.90 1.03 3.97
CA LEU A 58 11.16 1.26 3.26
C LEU A 58 11.61 2.73 3.31
N THR A 59 10.67 3.66 3.13
CA THR A 59 10.96 5.09 3.16
C THR A 59 11.37 5.55 4.56
N GLU A 60 10.64 5.13 5.58
CA GLU A 60 10.98 5.46 6.98
C GLU A 60 12.31 4.82 7.40
N PHE A 61 12.60 3.60 6.93
CA PHE A 61 13.88 2.95 7.18
C PHE A 61 15.05 3.70 6.52
N ALA A 62 14.93 4.05 5.24
CA ALA A 62 15.93 4.87 4.55
C ALA A 62 16.14 6.23 5.24
N ARG A 63 15.07 6.83 5.76
CA ARG A 63 15.14 8.09 6.52
C ARG A 63 15.88 7.88 7.84
N SER A 64 15.56 6.84 8.59
CA SER A 64 16.25 6.49 9.84
C SER A 64 17.75 6.30 9.62
N VAL A 65 18.13 5.56 8.57
CA VAL A 65 19.53 5.34 8.19
C VAL A 65 20.24 6.66 7.86
N LEU A 66 19.57 7.58 7.14
CA LEU A 66 20.13 8.91 6.85
C LEU A 66 20.29 9.78 8.09
N GLU A 67 19.32 9.77 9.01
CA GLU A 67 19.42 10.57 10.24
C GLU A 67 20.48 10.01 11.20
N GLU A 68 20.61 8.70 11.31
CA GLU A 68 21.70 8.06 12.05
C GLU A 68 23.07 8.41 11.44
N TYR A 69 23.17 8.40 10.11
CA TYR A 69 24.38 8.79 9.39
C TYR A 69 24.78 10.24 9.66
N ARG A 70 23.80 11.15 9.72
CA ARG A 70 24.04 12.57 10.04
C ARG A 70 24.52 12.76 11.48
N GLY A 71 24.06 11.93 12.41
CA GLY A 71 24.47 11.99 13.81
C GLY A 71 25.83 11.33 14.10
N SER A 72 26.32 10.47 13.20
CA SER A 72 27.55 9.70 13.41
C SER A 72 28.76 10.40 12.79
N TYR A 73 29.82 10.59 13.58
CA TYR A 73 31.12 11.08 13.12
C TYR A 73 32.21 10.06 13.48
N PRO A 74 33.16 9.74 12.58
CA PRO A 74 33.34 10.28 11.22
C PRO A 74 32.32 9.73 10.20
N HIS A 75 31.90 10.58 9.26
CA HIS A 75 31.02 10.19 8.15
C HIS A 75 31.78 9.36 7.13
N VAL A 76 31.54 8.04 7.10
CA VAL A 76 32.14 7.13 6.14
C VAL A 76 31.03 6.45 5.37
N ALA A 77 31.01 6.61 4.04
CA ALA A 77 30.08 5.86 3.18
C ALA A 77 30.15 4.37 3.54
N GLY A 78 28.99 3.73 3.69
CA GLY A 78 28.92 2.42 4.31
C GLY A 78 27.73 1.62 3.83
N ALA A 79 27.75 0.33 4.13
CA ALA A 79 26.63 -0.57 3.95
C ALA A 79 26.46 -1.39 5.22
N GLY A 80 25.25 -1.87 5.46
CA GLY A 80 24.96 -2.68 6.62
C GLY A 80 23.71 -3.52 6.43
N GLU A 81 23.47 -4.34 7.45
CA GLU A 81 22.32 -5.22 7.57
C GLU A 81 21.57 -4.85 8.86
N ALA A 82 20.24 -4.89 8.80
CA ALA A 82 19.35 -4.77 9.94
C ALA A 82 18.51 -6.04 10.07
N GLU A 83 17.88 -6.21 11.23
CA GLU A 83 17.06 -7.40 11.53
C GLU A 83 16.00 -7.65 10.46
N GLY A 84 15.70 -8.92 10.16
CA GLY A 84 14.68 -9.28 9.16
C GLY A 84 15.16 -9.17 7.71
N GLY A 85 16.47 -9.26 7.48
CA GLY A 85 17.05 -9.31 6.13
C GLY A 85 17.01 -7.97 5.39
N TRP A 86 16.91 -6.86 6.12
CA TRP A 86 17.01 -5.53 5.53
C TRP A 86 18.47 -5.16 5.30
N GLN A 87 18.78 -4.67 4.10
CA GLN A 87 20.09 -4.16 3.76
C GLN A 87 20.00 -2.69 3.38
N TRP A 88 21.07 -1.97 3.66
CA TRP A 88 21.19 -0.56 3.35
C TRP A 88 22.59 -0.22 2.84
N GLN A 89 22.67 0.82 2.03
CA GLN A 89 23.90 1.38 1.52
C GLN A 89 23.79 2.90 1.43
N ILE A 90 24.79 3.61 1.95
CA ILE A 90 24.94 5.06 1.85
C ILE A 90 26.08 5.36 0.90
N THR A 91 25.82 6.23 -0.06
CA THR A 91 26.81 6.77 -0.99
C THR A 91 26.86 8.29 -0.84
N GLU A 92 28.07 8.84 -0.91
CA GLU A 92 28.31 10.27 -0.86
C GLU A 92 28.82 10.76 -2.20
N THR A 93 28.28 11.88 -2.67
CA THR A 93 28.77 12.57 -3.87
C THR A 93 28.99 14.04 -3.51
N VAL A 94 30.23 14.51 -3.63
CA VAL A 94 30.54 15.93 -3.39
C VAL A 94 30.01 16.75 -4.55
N THR A 95 29.13 17.71 -4.26
CA THR A 95 28.55 18.59 -5.27
C THR A 95 29.45 19.81 -5.43
N GLN A 96 30.14 19.93 -6.57
CA GLN A 96 31.07 21.02 -6.86
C GLN A 96 30.37 22.34 -7.28
N ASP A 97 29.06 22.31 -7.53
CA ASP A 97 28.34 23.36 -8.26
C ASP A 97 27.63 24.40 -7.37
N THR A 98 27.63 24.20 -6.06
CA THR A 98 27.06 25.21 -5.15
C THR A 98 28.18 26.16 -4.74
N VAL A 99 28.16 27.37 -5.29
CA VAL A 99 28.95 28.50 -4.79
C VAL A 99 28.54 28.72 -3.33
N ALA A 100 29.22 28.06 -2.41
CA ALA A 100 28.99 28.27 -1.00
C ALA A 100 29.42 29.70 -0.68
N THR A 101 28.47 30.52 -0.21
CA THR A 101 28.73 31.89 0.22
C THR A 101 29.70 31.95 1.41
N VAL A 102 29.91 30.80 2.07
CA VAL A 102 30.78 30.64 3.23
C VAL A 102 32.06 29.90 2.82
N PRO A 103 33.24 30.49 3.03
CA PRO A 103 34.52 29.79 2.85
C PRO A 103 34.54 28.49 3.67
N ASP A 104 35.09 27.42 3.10
CA ASP A 104 35.25 26.09 3.69
C ASP A 104 33.97 25.26 3.89
N LEU A 105 32.81 25.71 3.41
CA LEU A 105 31.58 24.91 3.43
C LEU A 105 31.34 24.29 2.04
N GLY A 106 31.25 22.96 1.96
CA GLY A 106 30.85 22.23 0.77
C GLY A 106 29.47 21.59 0.95
N PHE A 107 28.79 21.28 -0.15
CA PHE A 107 27.58 20.46 -0.13
C PHE A 107 27.90 19.04 -0.56
N VAL A 108 27.42 18.07 0.20
CA VAL A 108 27.54 16.65 -0.11
C VAL A 108 26.14 16.10 -0.31
N GLU A 109 25.91 15.51 -1.48
CA GLU A 109 24.73 14.69 -1.74
C GLU A 109 24.93 13.33 -1.09
N LEU A 110 24.04 12.99 -0.16
CA LEU A 110 23.94 11.68 0.43
C LEU A 110 22.80 10.92 -0.23
N ARG A 111 23.06 9.69 -0.64
CA ARG A 111 22.05 8.77 -1.14
C ARG A 111 22.05 7.50 -0.30
N ALA A 112 20.96 7.27 0.41
CA ALA A 112 20.69 6.01 1.09
C ALA A 112 19.81 5.13 0.20
N THR A 113 20.25 3.91 -0.05
CA THR A 113 19.48 2.88 -0.76
C THR A 113 19.19 1.75 0.21
N VAL A 114 17.95 1.31 0.28
CA VAL A 114 17.48 0.24 1.18
C VAL A 114 16.68 -0.79 0.42
N TRP A 115 16.82 -2.06 0.80
CA TRP A 115 16.10 -3.18 0.20
C TRP A 115 15.99 -4.35 1.19
N ASN A 116 15.03 -5.24 0.98
CA ASN A 116 15.02 -6.53 1.66
C ASN A 116 15.75 -7.56 0.79
N VAL A 117 16.52 -8.46 1.38
CA VAL A 117 17.22 -9.53 0.64
C VAL A 117 16.24 -10.46 -0.08
N GLU A 118 15.06 -10.71 0.50
CA GLU A 118 14.01 -11.54 -0.11
C GLU A 118 13.31 -10.83 -1.28
N ALA A 119 13.40 -9.50 -1.36
CA ALA A 119 12.75 -8.67 -2.36
C ALA A 119 13.71 -7.59 -2.89
N ALA A 120 14.88 -8.00 -3.36
CA ALA A 120 15.94 -7.08 -3.79
C ALA A 120 15.55 -6.20 -5.00
N ASP A 121 14.53 -6.59 -5.76
CA ASP A 121 13.94 -5.79 -6.82
C ASP A 121 13.15 -4.58 -6.29
N ARG A 122 12.66 -4.64 -5.05
CA ARG A 122 11.91 -3.58 -4.35
C ARG A 122 12.81 -2.64 -3.56
N ARG A 123 13.88 -2.14 -4.18
CA ARG A 123 14.76 -1.14 -3.54
C ARG A 123 14.17 0.28 -3.60
N ILE A 124 14.38 1.05 -2.55
CA ILE A 124 14.09 2.49 -2.50
C ILE A 124 15.39 3.25 -2.28
N SER A 125 15.51 4.42 -2.91
CA SER A 125 16.62 5.34 -2.69
C SER A 125 16.08 6.69 -2.24
N LEU A 126 16.61 7.22 -1.13
CA LEU A 126 16.40 8.58 -0.67
C LEU A 126 17.69 9.37 -0.85
N THR A 127 17.54 10.61 -1.33
CA THR A 127 18.66 11.52 -1.55
C THR A 127 18.45 12.77 -0.71
N THR A 128 19.52 13.26 -0.07
CA THR A 128 19.50 14.49 0.70
C THR A 128 20.82 15.24 0.57
N LEU A 129 20.77 16.57 0.71
CA LEU A 129 21.96 17.41 0.70
C LEU A 129 22.30 17.79 2.14
N ILE A 130 23.57 17.65 2.51
CA ILE A 130 24.10 18.15 3.77
C ILE A 130 25.21 19.16 3.50
N ALA A 131 25.30 20.16 4.37
CA ALA A 131 26.46 21.05 4.41
C ALA A 131 27.56 20.38 5.24
N ARG A 132 28.78 20.33 4.71
CA ARG A 132 29.94 19.78 5.38
C ARG A 132 31.10 20.76 5.28
N ARG A 133 31.81 20.98 6.38
CA ARG A 133 33.04 21.76 6.35
C ARG A 133 34.18 20.93 5.75
N HIS A 134 34.93 21.49 4.81
CA HIS A 134 36.15 20.86 4.31
C HIS A 134 37.21 20.81 5.44
N PRO A 135 37.89 19.67 5.64
CA PRO A 135 38.96 19.55 6.61
C PRO A 135 40.17 20.41 6.26
#